data_AF-A0A1H3JCK3-F1
#
_entry.id   AF-A0A1H3JCK3-F1
#
_cell.length_a   1.000
_cell.length_b   1.000
_cell.length_c   1.000
_cell.angle_alpha   90.00
_cell.angle_beta   90.00
_cell.angle_gamma   90.00
#
_symmetry.space_group_name_H-M   'P 1'
#
loop_
_entity.id
_entity.type
_entity.pdbx_description
1 polymer ?
#
loop_
_entity_poly.entity_id
_entity_poly.type
_entity_poly.pdbx_seq_one_letter_code
_entity_poly.pdbx_strand_id
1 'polypeptide(L)'
;MAKTINMCVRVDPELKAQAEIILEQLGMNMNGTINMFLTQIVREKRVPLNLSLNNERDVLPDIIISKQERESGIDGIDARKLLEEMKKIVSDAEAQEANTGSKAAG
;
A
#
# COMPACT_ATOMS: atom_id res chain seq x y z
N MET A 1 -0.41 -4.07 43.67
CA MET A 1 0.41 -2.92 43.25
C MET A 1 0.93 -3.22 41.85
N ALA A 2 0.64 -2.40 40.84
CA ALA A 2 1.20 -2.61 39.51
C ALA A 2 2.72 -2.34 39.58
N LYS A 3 3.53 -3.34 39.23
CA LYS A 3 4.99 -3.20 39.20
C LYS A 3 5.36 -2.32 38.02
N THR A 4 5.66 -1.05 38.28
CA THR A 4 6.17 -0.12 37.27
C THR A 4 7.69 -0.24 37.19
N ILE A 5 8.22 -0.12 35.97
CA ILE A 5 9.67 -0.07 35.71
C ILE A 5 9.97 1.19 34.93
N ASN A 6 11.15 1.77 35.15
CA ASN A 6 11.59 2.91 34.35
C ASN A 6 12.17 2.41 33.03
N MET A 7 11.73 2.98 31.91
CA MET A 7 12.22 2.70 30.57
C MET A 7 12.93 3.94 30.03
N CYS A 8 14.17 3.78 29.55
CA CYS A 8 14.93 4.86 28.90
C CYS A 8 15.14 4.49 27.43
N VAL A 9 14.77 5.39 26.53
CA VAL A 9 14.92 5.23 25.08
C VAL A 9 15.65 6.45 24.54
N ARG A 10 16.67 6.23 23.71
CA ARG A 10 17.33 7.31 22.98
C ARG A 10 16.48 7.65 21.75
N VAL A 11 16.06 8.89 21.67
CA VAL A 11 15.23 9.42 20.58
C VAL A 11 15.84 10.74 20.15
N ASP A 12 15.77 11.03 18.85
CA ASP A 12 16.13 12.33 18.31
C ASP A 12 15.20 13.42 18.89
N PRO A 13 15.75 14.58 19.32
CA PRO A 13 14.95 15.62 19.96
C PRO A 13 13.92 16.25 19.03
N GLU A 14 14.20 16.39 17.72
CA GLU A 14 13.25 16.93 16.75
C GLU A 14 12.11 15.93 16.51
N LEU A 15 12.45 14.65 16.33
CA LEU A 15 11.46 13.58 16.20
C LEU A 15 10.53 13.52 17.41
N LYS A 16 11.09 13.63 18.62
CA LYS A 16 10.30 13.65 19.86
C LYS A 16 9.31 14.81 19.86
N ALA A 17 9.76 16.02 19.54
CA ALA A 17 8.91 17.21 19.53
C ALA A 17 7.77 17.09 18.51
N GLN A 18 8.07 16.60 17.30
CA GLN A 18 7.05 16.35 16.28
C GLN A 18 6.00 15.33 16.74
N ALA A 19 6.44 14.22 17.33
CA ALA A 19 5.54 13.20 17.85
C ALA A 19 4.67 13.76 18.98
N GLU A 20 5.23 14.57 19.88
CA GLU A 20 4.50 15.16 21.00
C GLU A 20 3.38 16.09 20.52
N ILE A 21 3.62 16.93 19.52
CA ILE A 21 2.59 17.79 18.90
C ILE A 21 1.43 16.95 18.34
N ILE A 22 1.73 15.87 17.62
CA ILE A 22 0.70 15.00 17.03
C ILE A 22 -0.10 14.29 18.13
N LEU A 23 0.58 13.77 19.16
CA LEU A 23 -0.07 13.07 20.26
C LEU A 23 -0.97 14.02 21.09
N GLU A 24 -0.53 15.26 21.31
CA GLU A 24 -1.32 16.29 21.99
C GLU A 24 -2.61 16.62 21.24
N GLN A 25 -2.56 16.72 19.91
CA GLN A 25 -3.75 16.90 19.08
C GLN A 25 -4.75 15.74 19.21
N LEU A 26 -4.26 14.54 19.51
CA LEU A 26 -5.06 13.34 19.76
C LEU A 26 -5.47 13.19 21.25
N GLY A 27 -5.10 14.15 22.12
CA GLY A 27 -5.37 14.09 23.56
C GLY A 27 -4.55 13.02 24.29
N MET A 28 -3.42 12.61 23.72
CA MET A 28 -2.53 11.58 24.23
C MET A 28 -1.21 12.19 24.71
N ASN A 29 -0.55 11.51 25.65
CA ASN A 29 0.81 11.84 26.07
C ASN A 29 1.79 10.74 25.62
N MET A 30 3.09 11.07 25.62
CA MET A 30 4.13 10.16 25.17
C MET A 30 4.14 8.83 25.95
N ASN A 31 4.06 8.90 27.29
CA ASN A 31 4.11 7.71 28.14
C ASN A 31 2.90 6.78 27.95
N GLY A 32 1.69 7.34 27.86
CA GLY A 32 0.46 6.60 27.60
C GLY A 32 0.51 5.93 26.23
N THR A 33 0.99 6.64 25.21
CA THR A 33 1.15 6.10 23.85
C THR A 33 2.13 4.93 23.82
N ILE A 34 3.28 5.04 24.50
CA ILE A 34 4.25 3.95 24.60
C ILE A 34 3.62 2.73 25.29
N ASN A 35 2.87 2.93 26.38
CA ASN A 35 2.18 1.84 27.06
C ASN A 35 1.11 1.18 26.17
N MET A 36 0.37 1.97 25.38
CA MET A 36 -0.59 1.46 24.41
C MET A 36 0.11 0.64 23.31
N PHE A 37 1.22 1.13 22.78
CA PHE A 37 2.02 0.41 21.78
C PHE A 37 2.52 -0.94 22.32
N LEU A 38 3.06 -0.97 23.53
CA LEU A 38 3.49 -2.22 24.19
C LEU A 38 2.30 -3.18 24.42
N THR A 39 1.16 -2.65 24.85
CA THR A 39 -0.07 -3.44 25.05
C THR A 39 -0.54 -4.05 23.73
N GLN A 40 -0.46 -3.30 22.63
CA GLN A 40 -0.82 -3.76 21.31
C GLN A 40 0.10 -4.89 20.83
N ILE A 41 1.42 -4.78 21.04
CA ILE A 41 2.36 -5.88 20.73
C ILE A 41 1.99 -7.15 21.50
N VAL A 42 1.72 -7.03 22.81
CA VAL A 42 1.39 -8.18 23.65
C VAL A 42 0.07 -8.83 23.21
N ARG A 43 -0.93 -8.02 22.84
CA ARG A 43 -2.25 -8.45 22.41
C ARG A 43 -2.23 -9.11 21.02
N GLU A 44 -1.54 -8.51 20.06
CA GLU A 44 -1.53 -8.97 18.67
C GLU A 44 -0.40 -9.95 18.34
N LYS A 45 0.56 -10.14 19.26
CA LYS A 45 1.76 -10.98 19.07
C LYS A 45 2.58 -10.62 17.82
N ARG A 46 2.53 -9.35 17.41
CA ARG A 46 3.28 -8.78 16.30
C ARG A 46 3.67 -7.34 16.59
N VAL A 47 4.60 -6.80 15.82
CA VAL A 47 4.97 -5.38 15.90
C VAL A 47 3.97 -4.57 15.05
N PRO A 48 3.18 -3.64 15.63
CA PRO A 48 2.15 -2.89 14.92
C PRO A 48 2.76 -1.70 14.16
N LEU A 49 3.60 -1.98 13.18
CA LEU A 49 4.17 -1.00 12.26
C LEU A 49 3.58 -1.24 10.87
N ASN A 50 3.17 -0.16 10.20
CA ASN A 50 2.83 -0.22 8.79
C ASN A 50 4.11 -0.02 7.98
N LEU A 51 4.80 -1.13 7.66
CA LEU A 51 6.00 -1.09 6.84
C LEU A 51 5.58 -0.97 5.38
N SER A 52 5.74 0.23 4.80
CA SER A 52 5.62 0.42 3.37
C SER A 52 6.90 1.04 2.82
N LEU A 53 7.43 0.44 1.76
CA LEU A 53 8.48 1.07 0.93
C LEU A 53 7.89 2.07 -0.06
N ASN A 54 6.56 2.01 -0.29
CA ASN A 54 5.83 2.86 -1.20
C ASN A 54 4.68 3.53 -0.46
N ASN A 55 4.76 4.81 -0.16
CA ASN A 55 3.63 5.61 0.32
C ASN A 55 2.62 5.90 -0.82
N GLU A 56 2.39 4.92 -1.70
CA GLU A 56 1.57 5.02 -2.92
C GLU A 56 0.51 3.91 -2.96
N ARG A 57 -0.14 3.65 -1.82
CA ARG A 57 -1.58 3.32 -1.89
C ARG A 57 -2.37 4.58 -1.64
N ASP A 58 -2.01 5.61 -2.40
CA ASP A 58 -2.87 6.74 -2.57
C ASP A 58 -3.95 6.24 -3.55
N VAL A 59 -5.20 6.21 -3.12
CA VAL A 59 -6.35 5.99 -4.01
C VAL A 59 -6.53 7.17 -4.97
N LEU A 60 -5.78 8.26 -4.76
CA LEU A 60 -5.75 9.46 -5.59
C LEU A 60 -5.45 9.21 -7.07
N PRO A 61 -4.37 8.51 -7.48
CA PRO A 61 -4.08 8.23 -8.88
C PRO A 61 -5.26 7.58 -9.62
N ASP A 62 -5.90 6.56 -9.04
CA ASP A 62 -7.06 5.90 -9.65
C ASP A 62 -8.24 6.89 -9.82
N ILE A 63 -8.48 7.75 -8.83
CA ILE A 63 -9.52 8.79 -8.89
C ILE A 63 -9.19 9.87 -9.94
N ILE A 64 -7.92 10.26 -10.07
CA ILE A 64 -7.45 11.27 -11.03
C ILE A 64 -7.58 10.74 -12.46
N ILE A 65 -7.12 9.51 -12.71
CA ILE A 65 -7.26 8.85 -14.02
C ILE A 65 -8.75 8.73 -14.40
N SER A 66 -9.58 8.22 -13.49
CA SER A 66 -11.02 8.06 -13.73
C SER A 66 -11.75 9.38 -13.99
N LYS A 67 -11.31 10.49 -13.37
CA LYS A 67 -11.85 11.83 -13.64
C LYS A 67 -11.41 12.34 -15.02
N GLN A 68 -10.13 12.18 -15.34
CA GLN A 68 -9.57 12.61 -16.62
C GLN A 68 -10.18 11.86 -17.80
N GLU A 69 -10.46 10.56 -17.67
CA GLU A 69 -11.14 9.76 -18.71
C GLU A 69 -12.57 10.26 -18.97
N ARG A 70 -13.31 10.63 -17.92
CA ARG A 70 -14.65 11.22 -18.05
C ARG A 70 -14.63 12.61 -18.67
N GLU A 71 -13.63 13.43 -18.34
CA GLU A 71 -13.49 14.79 -18.86
C GLU A 71 -12.97 14.84 -20.30
N SER A 72 -12.16 13.85 -20.72
CA SER A 72 -11.65 13.74 -22.09
C SER A 72 -12.65 13.11 -23.07
N GLY A 73 -13.85 12.75 -22.63
CA GLY A 73 -14.91 12.23 -23.49
C GLY A 73 -14.57 10.87 -24.09
N ILE A 74 -13.73 10.08 -23.42
CA ILE A 74 -13.43 8.72 -23.84
C ILE A 74 -14.70 7.89 -23.62
N ASP A 75 -15.43 7.61 -24.69
CA ASP A 75 -16.49 6.61 -24.68
C ASP A 75 -15.87 5.26 -24.32
N GLY A 76 -16.36 4.67 -23.23
CA GLY A 76 -15.90 3.37 -22.78
C GLY A 76 -16.02 2.32 -23.88
N ILE A 77 -15.09 1.36 -23.89
CA ILE A 77 -15.12 0.26 -24.85
C ILE A 77 -16.25 -0.69 -24.45
N ASP A 78 -17.11 -1.09 -25.39
CA ASP A 78 -18.10 -2.14 -25.15
C ASP A 78 -17.40 -3.42 -24.66
N ALA A 79 -17.91 -3.98 -23.56
CA ALA A 79 -17.27 -5.10 -22.88
C ALA A 79 -17.11 -6.34 -23.77
N ARG A 80 -18.02 -6.56 -24.73
CA ARG A 80 -17.92 -7.70 -25.65
C ARG A 80 -16.82 -7.49 -26.67
N LYS A 81 -16.73 -6.28 -27.21
CA LYS A 81 -15.68 -5.89 -28.17
C LYS A 81 -14.29 -6.01 -27.55
N LEU A 82 -14.12 -5.57 -26.30
CA LEU A 82 -12.86 -5.73 -25.55
C LEU A 82 -12.50 -7.21 -25.38
N LEU A 83 -13.47 -8.05 -25.00
CA LEU A 83 -13.24 -9.48 -24.83
C LEU A 83 -12.84 -10.18 -26.13
N GLU A 84 -13.41 -9.79 -27.26
CA GLU A 84 -13.01 -10.33 -28.58
C GLU A 84 -11.57 -9.95 -28.92
N GLU A 85 -11.19 -8.70 -28.67
CA GLU A 85 -9.84 -8.20 -28.94
C GLU A 85 -8.80 -8.89 -28.03
N MET A 86 -9.10 -9.06 -26.74
CA MET A 86 -8.24 -9.80 -25.81
C MET A 86 -8.06 -11.26 -26.21
N LYS A 87 -9.13 -11.94 -26.64
CA LYS A 87 -9.04 -13.34 -27.12
C LYS A 87 -8.15 -13.46 -28.35
N LYS A 88 -8.21 -12.49 -29.26
CA LYS A 88 -7.35 -12.44 -30.44
C LYS A 88 -5.88 -12.26 -30.06
N ILE A 89 -5.59 -11.33 -29.15
CA ILE A 89 -4.22 -11.10 -28.64
C ILE A 89 -3.64 -12.36 -28.01
N VAL A 90 -4.42 -13.06 -27.17
CA VAL A 90 -3.99 -14.33 -26.55
C VAL A 90 -3.72 -15.39 -27.61
N SER A 91 -4.61 -15.55 -28.59
CA SER A 91 -4.42 -16.51 -29.69
C SER A 91 -3.19 -16.20 -30.54
N ASP A 92 -2.91 -14.92 -30.81
CA ASP A 92 -1.75 -14.49 -31.59
C ASP A 92 -0.44 -14.73 -30.80
N ALA A 93 -0.45 -14.52 -29.48
CA ALA A 93 0.68 -14.82 -28.61
C ALA A 93 0.98 -16.32 -28.53
N GLU A 94 -0.06 -17.15 -28.35
CA GLU A 94 0.06 -18.62 -28.35
C GLU A 94 0.61 -19.16 -29.70
N ALA A 95 0.19 -18.56 -30.82
CA ALA A 95 0.69 -18.93 -32.15
C ALA A 95 2.17 -18.54 -32.36
N GLN A 96 2.63 -17.44 -31.76
CA GLN A 96 4.03 -17.02 -31.81
C GLN A 96 4.93 -17.91 -30.93
N GLU A 97 4.44 -18.37 -29.78
CA GLU A 97 5.13 -19.35 -28.93
C GLU A 97 5.28 -20.71 -29.65
N ALA A 98 4.26 -21.16 -30.39
CA ALA A 98 4.34 -22.39 -31.19
C ALA A 98 5.36 -22.30 -32.36
N ASN A 99 5.47 -21.13 -33.00
CA ASN A 99 6.38 -20.94 -34.13
C ASN A 99 7.86 -20.75 -33.70
N THR A 100 8.10 -20.22 -32.50
CA THR A 100 9.46 -20.08 -31.95
C THR A 100 10.03 -21.40 -31.43
N GLY A 101 9.19 -22.35 -30.98
CA GLY A 101 9.61 -23.70 -30.60
C GLY A 101 10.09 -24.59 -31.78
N SER A 102 9.58 -24.38 -32.99
CA SER A 102 9.99 -25.18 -34.17
C SER A 102 11.34 -24.76 -34.77
N LYS A 103 11.85 -23.56 -34.45
CA LYS A 103 13.12 -23.04 -35.01
C LYS A 103 14.36 -23.44 -34.21
N ALA A 104 14.21 -24.09 -33.05
CA ALA A 104 15.32 -24.53 -32.20
C ALA A 104 15.70 -26.02 -32.40
N ALA A 105 15.03 -26.74 -33.32
CA ALA A 105 15.22 -28.17 -33.55
C ALA A 105 15.66 -28.53 -34.99
N GLY A 106 16.20 -27.56 -35.75
CA GLY A 106 16.75 -27.77 -37.10
C GLY A 106 18.22 -27.39 -37.18
#